data_AF-A0A075GFB2-F1
#
_entry.id   AF-A0A075GFB2-F1
#
_cell.length_a   1.000
_cell.length_b   1.000
_cell.length_c   1.000
_cell.angle_alpha   90.00
_cell.angle_beta   90.00
_cell.angle_gamma   90.00
#
_symmetry.space_group_name_H-M   'P 1'
#
loop_
_entity.id
_entity.type
_entity.pdbx_description
1 polymer ?
#
loop_
_entity_poly.entity_id
_entity_poly.type
_entity_poly.pdbx_seq_one_letter_code
_entity_poly.pdbx_strand_id
1 'polypeptide(L)' 'MKAKFSTKCNVCDAFIQKGKEIVKNEKGNWIHKHCANEILEIP' A
#
# COMPACT_ATOMS: atom_id res chain seq x y z
N MET A 1 2.06 0.48 -9.65
CA MET A 1 1.37 1.73 -10.10
C MET A 1 1.79 2.87 -9.18
N LYS A 2 1.71 4.13 -9.63
CA LYS A 2 1.95 5.30 -8.75
C LYS A 2 0.62 5.91 -8.28
N ALA A 3 0.55 6.33 -7.02
CA ALA A 3 -0.65 6.95 -6.45
C ALA A 3 -0.98 8.28 -7.11
N LYS A 4 -2.23 8.48 -7.52
CA LYS A 4 -2.74 9.77 -8.01
C LYS A 4 -3.53 10.54 -6.94
N PHE A 5 -3.75 9.91 -5.79
CA PHE A 5 -4.48 10.41 -4.64
C PHE A 5 -3.61 10.30 -3.39
N SER A 6 -4.01 11.00 -2.33
CA SER A 6 -3.46 10.81 -0.99
C SER A 6 -4.47 10.03 -0.17
N THR A 7 -4.07 8.88 0.38
CA THR A 7 -4.93 8.07 1.27
C THR A 7 -4.10 7.43 2.38
N LYS A 8 -4.73 6.87 3.40
CA LYS A 8 -4.04 6.18 4.48
C LYS A 8 -3.77 4.73 4.07
N CYS A 9 -2.55 4.23 4.31
CA CYS A 9 -2.22 2.83 4.16
C CYS A 9 -2.75 2.05 5.37
N ASN A 10 -3.52 1.00 5.12
CA ASN A 10 -4.12 0.18 6.17
C ASN A 10 -3.15 -0.82 6.83
N VAL A 11 -1.90 -0.90 6.37
CA VAL A 11 -0.89 -1.85 6.90
C VAL A 11 0.05 -1.17 7.88
N CYS A 12 0.56 0.01 7.53
CA CYS A 12 1.54 0.75 8.34
C CYS A 12 0.97 2.04 8.96
N ASP A 13 -0.33 2.28 8.80
CA ASP A 13 -1.03 3.51 9.22
C ASP A 13 -0.48 4.83 8.64
N ALA A 14 0.55 4.78 7.80
CA ALA A 14 1.15 5.95 7.17
C ALA A 14 0.36 6.42 5.94
N PHE A 15 0.49 7.71 5.62
CA PHE A 15 -0.11 8.27 4.42
C PHE A 15 0.63 7.81 3.14
N ILE A 16 -0.15 7.36 2.17
CA ILE A 16 0.25 7.22 0.78
C ILE A 16 0.24 8.61 0.15
N GLN A 17 1.40 9.10 -0.27
CA GLN A 17 1.50 10.36 -0.99
C GLN A 17 1.36 10.15 -2.49
N LYS A 18 0.85 11.16 -3.20
CA LYS A 18 0.81 11.17 -4.67
C LYS A 18 2.22 10.94 -5.25
N GLY A 19 2.30 10.16 -6.32
CA GLY A 19 3.55 9.78 -6.98
C GLY A 19 4.31 8.62 -6.36
N LYS A 20 3.96 8.18 -5.14
CA LYS A 20 4.57 7.00 -4.50
C LYS A 20 4.02 5.70 -5.08
N GLU A 21 4.82 4.64 -5.02
CA GLU A 21 4.42 3.31 -5.48
C GLU A 21 3.36 2.68 -4.57
N ILE A 22 2.28 2.22 -5.21
CA ILE A 22 1.16 1.55 -4.56
C ILE A 22 0.76 0.29 -5.31
N VAL A 23 0.06 -0.57 -4.57
CA VAL A 23 -0.56 -1.79 -5.06
C VAL A 23 -1.92 -1.96 -4.38
N LYS A 24 -2.82 -2.66 -5.06
CA LYS A 24 -4.14 -3.01 -4.52
C LYS A 24 -4.01 -4.36 -3.83
N ASN A 25 -4.37 -4.44 -2.56
CA ASN A 25 -4.39 -5.71 -1.83
C ASN A 25 -5.61 -6.56 -2.21
N GLU A 26 -5.66 -7.79 -1.70
CA GLU A 26 -6.76 -8.74 -1.98
C GLU A 26 -8.13 -8.23 -1.51
N LYS A 27 -8.16 -7.38 -0.47
CA LYS A 27 -9.36 -6.71 0.03
C LYS A 27 -9.78 -5.52 -0.83
N GLY A 28 -9.07 -5.25 -1.94
CA GLY A 28 -9.35 -4.14 -2.85
C GLY A 28 -8.88 -2.77 -2.36
N ASN A 29 -8.10 -2.71 -1.28
CA ASN A 29 -7.57 -1.46 -0.72
C ASN A 29 -6.21 -1.12 -1.29
N TRP A 30 -5.97 0.18 -1.50
CA TRP A 30 -4.67 0.68 -1.91
C TRP A 30 -3.71 0.76 -0.73
N ILE A 31 -2.56 0.13 -0.85
CA ILE A 31 -1.48 0.10 0.15
C ILE A 31 -0.15 0.44 -0.51
N HIS A 32 0.87 0.80 0.28
CA HIS A 32 2.22 0.96 -0.27
C HIS A 32 2.69 -0.37 -0.86
N LYS A 33 3.48 -0.31 -1.93
CA LYS A 33 4.03 -1.51 -2.56
C LYS A 33 4.89 -2.35 -1.60
N HIS A 34 5.65 -1.71 -0.71
CA HIS A 34 6.44 -2.44 0.30
C HIS A 34 5.54 -3.13 1.34
N CYS A 35 4.45 -2.49 1.75
CA CYS A 35 3.52 -3.05 2.73
C CYS A 35 2.78 -4.29 2.21
N ALA A 36 2.70 -4.48 0.90
CA ALA A 36 2.16 -5.70 0.32
C ALA A 36 3.15 -6.87 0.39
N ASN A 37 4.45 -6.60 0.41
CA ASN A 37 5.50 -7.62 0.45
C ASN A 37 5.70 -8.17 1.86
N GLU A 38 5.48 -7.37 2.91
CA GLU A 38 5.53 -7.80 4.30
C GLU A 38 4.44 -8.82 4.68
N ILE A 39 3.38 -8.98 3.86
CA ILE A 39 2.29 -9.93 4.13
C ILE A 39 2.65 -11.36 3.69
N LEU A 40 3.68 -11.55 2.86
CA LEU A 40 4.03 -12.86 2.27
C LEU A 40 5.15 -13.60 3.00
N GLU A 41 5.73 -13.04 4.05
CA GLU A 41 6.81 -13.68 4.82
C GLU A 41 6.38 -13.95 6.26
N ILE A 42 5.47 -14.91 6.43
CA ILE A 42 5.32 -15.62 7.70
C ILE A 42 5.52 -17.12 7.39
N PRO A 43 6.61 -17.77 7.88
CA PRO A 43 6.84 -19.20 7.70
C PRO A 43 5.80 -20.08 8.40
#